data_AF-A0A2N9MGY9-F1
#
_entry.id   AF-A0A2N9MGY9-F1
#
_cell.length_a   1.000
_cell.length_b   1.000
_cell.length_c   1.000
_cell.angle_alpha   90.00
_cell.angle_beta   90.00
_cell.angle_gamma   90.00
#
_symmetry.space_group_name_H-M   'P 1'
#
loop_
_entity.id
_entity.type
_entity.pdbx_description
1 polymer ?
#
loop_
_entity_poly.entity_id
_entity_poly.type
_entity_poly.pdbx_seq_one_letter_code
_entity_poly.pdbx_strand_id
1 'polypeptide(L)'
;MKVEVELSPGIGAVLLERAKAEGLSLDEFAARTLEAVAGVDNSAAKTTPEERVKAFDEFLAGLESNIALPEEAFERENWYPDRW
;
A
#
# COMPACT_ATOMS: atom_id res chain seq x y z
N MET A 1 -11.50 14.20 -27.41
CA MET A 1 -12.40 13.10 -26.99
C MET A 1 -13.04 13.52 -25.69
N LYS A 2 -14.33 13.26 -25.48
CA LYS A 2 -15.05 13.57 -24.23
C LYS A 2 -15.54 12.26 -23.62
N VAL A 3 -15.37 12.10 -22.32
CA VAL A 3 -15.83 10.94 -21.55
C VAL A 3 -16.73 11.48 -20.43
N GLU A 4 -17.97 11.01 -20.40
CA GLU A 4 -18.93 11.34 -19.35
C GLU A 4 -19.10 10.10 -18.46
N VAL A 5 -19.06 10.30 -17.15
CA VAL A 5 -19.16 9.22 -16.16
C VAL A 5 -20.23 9.59 -15.15
N GLU A 6 -21.24 8.75 -15.03
CA GLU A 6 -22.25 8.88 -13.99
C GLU A 6 -21.77 8.18 -12.72
N LEU A 7 -21.65 8.95 -11.64
CA LEU A 7 -21.24 8.45 -10.33
C LEU A 7 -22.42 8.44 -9.38
N SER A 8 -22.43 7.46 -8.48
CA SER A 8 -23.38 7.49 -7.37
C SER A 8 -23.11 8.72 -6.49
N PRO A 9 -24.16 9.31 -5.87
CA PRO A 9 -24.02 10.56 -5.11
C PRO A 9 -22.98 10.48 -4.00
N GLY A 10 -22.86 9.33 -3.33
CA GLY A 10 -21.88 9.11 -2.28
C GLY A 10 -20.44 9.12 -2.78
N ILE A 11 -20.17 8.52 -3.95
CA ILE A 11 -18.83 8.49 -4.53
C ILE A 11 -18.44 9.89 -5.05
N GLY A 12 -19.37 10.59 -5.69
CA GLY A 12 -19.14 11.96 -6.17
C GLY A 12 -18.76 12.92 -5.03
N ALA A 13 -19.44 12.83 -3.89
CA ALA A 13 -19.12 13.64 -2.71
C ALA A 13 -17.70 13.37 -2.18
N VAL A 14 -17.31 12.09 -2.06
CA VAL A 14 -15.99 11.70 -1.57
C VAL A 14 -14.87 12.18 -2.51
N LEU A 15 -15.07 12.07 -3.82
CA LEU A 15 -14.07 12.53 -4.81
C LEU A 15 -13.92 14.06 -4.77
N LEU A 16 -15.03 14.77 -4.58
CA LEU A 16 -15.02 16.23 -4.47
C LEU A 16 -14.28 16.70 -3.20
N GLU A 17 -14.48 16.03 -2.06
CA GLU A 17 -13.71 16.32 -0.85
C GLU A 17 -12.21 16.05 -1.03
N ARG A 18 -11.84 14.94 -1.70
CA ARG A 18 -10.44 14.64 -2.00
C ARG A 18 -9.80 15.66 -2.93
N ALA A 19 -10.51 16.07 -3.98
CA ALA A 19 -10.05 17.13 -4.88
C ALA A 19 -9.80 18.45 -4.12
N LYS A 20 -10.73 18.83 -3.23
CA LYS A 20 -10.56 20.00 -2.35
C LYS A 20 -9.37 19.89 -1.40
N ALA A 21 -9.14 18.71 -0.81
CA ALA A 21 -8.02 18.48 0.09
C ALA A 21 -6.67 18.65 -0.64
N GLU A 22 -6.62 18.34 -1.93
CA GLU A 22 -5.44 18.55 -2.79
C GLU A 22 -5.39 19.96 -3.43
N GLY A 23 -6.42 20.79 -3.20
CA GLY A 23 -6.51 22.13 -3.79
C GLY A 23 -6.76 22.14 -5.30
N LEU A 24 -7.27 21.04 -5.85
CA LEU A 24 -7.53 20.85 -7.28
C LEU A 24 -9.02 20.97 -7.60
N SER A 25 -9.33 21.35 -8.83
CA SER A 25 -10.69 21.18 -9.35
C SER A 25 -10.99 19.69 -9.55
N LEU A 26 -12.29 19.33 -9.58
CA LEU A 26 -12.70 17.94 -9.77
C LEU A 26 -12.20 17.37 -11.10
N ASP A 27 -12.20 18.19 -12.16
CA ASP A 27 -11.76 17.78 -13.49
C ASP A 27 -10.25 17.55 -13.54
N GLU A 28 -9.45 18.42 -12.92
CA GLU A 28 -8.00 18.25 -12.82
C GLU A 28 -7.63 17.05 -11.97
N PHE A 29 -8.36 16.84 -10.87
CA PHE A 29 -8.19 15.66 -10.02
C PHE A 29 -8.53 14.38 -10.78
N ALA A 30 -9.63 14.37 -11.54
CA ALA A 30 -10.03 13.23 -12.38
C ALA A 30 -9.02 12.95 -13.49
N ALA A 31 -8.55 13.97 -14.19
CA ALA A 31 -7.53 13.82 -15.24
C ALA A 31 -6.23 13.25 -14.67
N ARG A 32 -5.72 13.81 -13.57
CA ARG A 32 -4.49 13.35 -12.91
C ARG A 32 -4.60 11.92 -12.39
N THR A 33 -5.74 11.56 -11.81
CA THR A 33 -5.97 10.19 -11.33
C THR A 33 -6.06 9.18 -12.48
N LEU A 34 -6.73 9.55 -13.58
CA LEU A 34 -6.78 8.72 -14.79
C LEU A 34 -5.39 8.57 -15.44
N GLU A 35 -4.61 9.64 -15.51
CA GLU A 35 -3.23 9.60 -16.00
C GLU A 35 -2.34 8.74 -15.12
N ALA A 36 -2.49 8.81 -13.79
CA ALA A 36 -1.76 7.95 -12.87
C ALA A 36 -2.12 6.47 -13.08
N VAL A 37 -3.40 6.15 -13.27
CA VAL A 37 -3.84 4.77 -13.56
C VAL A 37 -3.36 4.29 -14.92
N ALA A 38 -3.35 5.16 -15.93
CA ALA A 38 -2.89 4.83 -17.28
C ALA A 38 -1.36 4.73 -17.40
N GLY A 39 -0.62 5.52 -16.60
CA GLY A 39 0.84 5.53 -16.56
C GLY A 39 1.45 4.48 -15.63
N VAL A 40 0.66 3.89 -14.73
CA VAL A 40 1.04 2.64 -14.08
C VAL A 40 0.90 1.54 -15.13
N ASP A 41 2.04 1.06 -15.63
CA ASP A 41 2.07 -0.22 -16.35
C ASP A 41 1.31 -1.24 -15.50
N ASN A 42 0.13 -1.63 -15.98
CA ASN A 42 -0.71 -2.71 -15.42
C ASN A 42 -0.02 -4.09 -15.52
N SER A 43 1.30 -4.13 -15.61
CA SER A 43 2.12 -5.32 -15.44
C SER A 43 1.95 -5.96 -14.05
N ALA A 44 1.50 -5.20 -13.05
CA ALA A 44 1.26 -5.71 -11.70
C ALA A 44 -0.02 -6.58 -11.57
N ALA A 45 -0.84 -6.66 -12.61
CA ALA A 45 -2.08 -7.45 -12.62
C ALA A 45 -1.90 -8.88 -13.17
N LYS A 46 -0.68 -9.45 -13.15
CA LYS A 46 -0.48 -10.84 -13.58
C LYS A 46 -0.78 -11.88 -12.51
N THR A 47 -0.95 -11.47 -11.26
CA THR A 47 -1.11 -12.42 -10.15
C THR A 47 -2.54 -12.35 -9.62
N THR A 48 -3.30 -13.43 -9.79
CA THR A 48 -4.66 -13.52 -9.28
C THR A 48 -4.65 -13.49 -7.74
N PRO A 49 -5.77 -13.12 -7.08
CA PRO A 49 -5.87 -13.16 -5.63
C PRO A 49 -5.45 -14.53 -5.04
N GLU A 50 -5.80 -15.61 -5.72
CA GLU A 50 -5.48 -16.98 -5.31
C GLU A 50 -3.98 -17.27 -5.41
N GLU A 51 -3.32 -16.79 -6.46
CA GLU A 51 -1.87 -16.92 -6.64
C GLU A 51 -1.10 -16.14 -5.57
N ARG A 52 -1.64 -15.02 -5.10
CA ARG A 52 -1.05 -14.24 -3.99
C ARG A 52 -1.15 -14.98 -2.66
N VAL A 53 -2.30 -15.61 -2.39
CA VAL A 53 -2.49 -16.43 -1.18
C VAL A 53 -1.53 -17.61 -1.20
N LYS A 54 -1.43 -18.31 -2.34
CA LYS A 54 -0.51 -19.44 -2.49
C LYS A 54 0.95 -19.04 -2.28
N ALA A 55 1.39 -17.91 -2.86
CA ALA A 55 2.76 -17.41 -2.67
C ALA A 55 3.05 -17.05 -1.20
N PHE A 56 2.06 -16.53 -0.49
CA PHE A 56 2.19 -16.22 0.94
C PHE A 56 2.29 -17.50 1.79
N ASP A 57 1.49 -18.53 1.49
CA ASP A 57 1.57 -19.82 2.18
C ASP A 57 2.91 -20.53 1.92
N GLU A 58 3.43 -20.48 0.69
CA GLU A 58 4.75 -21.00 0.34
C GLU A 58 5.87 -20.24 1.07
N PHE A 59 5.76 -18.92 1.19
CA PHE A 59 6.69 -18.11 1.98
C PHE A 59 6.68 -18.49 3.47
N LEU A 60 5.50 -18.66 4.07
CA LEU A 60 5.37 -19.09 5.47
C LEU A 60 5.90 -20.51 5.69
N ALA A 61 5.72 -21.42 4.74
CA ALA A 61 6.26 -22.77 4.80
C ALA A 61 7.80 -22.81 4.71
N GLY A 62 8.40 -21.86 3.96
CA GLY A 62 9.85 -21.69 3.86
C GLY A 62 10.48 -20.91 5.02
N LEU A 63 9.66 -20.24 5.84
CA LEU A 63 10.13 -19.56 7.03
C LEU A 63 10.35 -20.61 8.13
N GLU A 64 11.61 -20.98 8.38
CA GLU A 64 11.96 -21.82 9.52
C GLU A 64 11.44 -21.16 10.81
N SER A 65 10.38 -21.74 11.37
CA SER A 65 9.58 -21.18 12.46
C SER A 65 10.27 -21.23 13.82
N ASN A 66 11.58 -21.47 13.89
CA ASN A 66 12.25 -21.73 15.14
C ASN A 66 13.72 -21.30 15.18
N ILE A 67 14.02 -20.10 14.69
CA ILE A 67 15.21 -19.40 15.18
C ILE A 67 14.79 -18.75 16.49
N ALA A 68 14.74 -19.55 17.56
CA ALA A 68 14.76 -19.00 18.91
C ALA A 68 16.06 -18.20 19.00
N LEU A 69 15.94 -16.87 19.12
CA LEU A 69 17.11 -16.04 19.32
C LEU A 69 17.82 -16.52 20.60
N PRO A 70 19.14 -16.79 20.54
CA PRO A 70 19.90 -17.14 21.73
C PRO A 70 19.72 -16.05 22.80
N GLU A 71 19.66 -16.44 24.07
CA GLU A 71 19.36 -15.52 25.19
C GLU A 71 20.38 -14.37 25.26
N GLU A 72 21.60 -14.64 24.80
CA GLU A 72 22.71 -13.70 24.63
C GLU A 72 22.40 -12.57 23.62
N ALA A 73 21.45 -12.75 22.70
CA ALA A 73 21.01 -11.67 21.79
C ALA A 73 20.16 -10.61 22.51
N PHE A 74 19.61 -10.94 23.68
CA PHE A 74 18.88 -10.01 24.54
C PHE A 74 19.82 -9.33 25.57
N GLU A 75 21.04 -9.83 25.72
CA GLU A 75 22.08 -9.20 26.52
C GLU A 75 22.70 -8.04 25.73
N ARG A 76 22.08 -6.86 25.87
CA ARG A 76 22.68 -5.64 25.36
C ARG A 76 23.71 -5.15 26.36
N GLU A 77 24.99 -5.20 25.98
CA GLU A 77 26.05 -4.46 26.70
C GLU A 77 25.61 -3.00 26.83
N ASN A 78 25.44 -2.56 28.07
CA ASN A 78 24.93 -1.23 28.37
C ASN A 78 26.02 -0.21 27.98
N TRP A 79 25.91 0.36 26.79
CA TRP A 79 26.91 1.29 26.22
C TRP A 79 27.12 2.55 27.08
N TYR A 80 26.16 2.85 27.95
CA TYR A 80 26.27 3.94 28.89
C TYR A 80 26.52 3.38 30.29
N PRO A 81 27.67 3.68 30.92
CA PRO A 81 27.87 3.35 32.32
C PRO A 81 26.82 4.08 33.17
N ASP A 82 26.29 3.39 34.18
CA ASP A 82 25.34 3.95 35.13
C ASP A 82 25.89 5.25 35.70
N ARG A 83 25.17 6.34 35.46
CA ARG A 83 25.52 7.65 35.99
C ARG A 83 24.89 7.75 37.38
N TRP A 84 25.69 7.50 38.40
CA TRP A 84 25.41 7.81 39.80
C TRP A 84 25.60 9.31 40.05
#